data_AF-A0AB39XI65-F1
#
_entry.id   AF-A0AB39XI65-F1
#
_cell.length_a   1.000
_cell.length_b   1.000
_cell.length_c   1.000
_cell.angle_alpha   90.00
_cell.angle_beta   90.00
_cell.angle_gamma   90.00
#
_symmetry.space_group_name_H-M   'P 1'
#
loop_
_entity.id
_entity.type
_entity.pdbx_description
1 polymer ?
#
loop_
_entity_poly.entity_id
_entity_poly.type
_entity_poly.pdbx_seq_one_letter_code
_entity_poly.pdbx_strand_id
1 'polypeptide(L)'
;MLPGESLDQYHALRQAIFADLAPRSAIEWLLAIDVAELSWEIQRYRVLRHKVLETYRQKAIEAALRSIDMVGIAPGFEDEAEYYTLQNAHSWRIDAAAATEIDTRLANYGFDQHAINTEVYVQAREMFVLFEGLLNAAQTKRILLLREIRNQRLADGAMRPRQ
;
A
#
# COMPACT_ATOMS: atom_id res chain seq x y z
N MET A 1 -10.60 -10.85 8.45
CA MET A 1 -10.04 -9.48 8.51
C MET A 1 -8.57 -9.59 8.88
N LEU A 2 -7.71 -8.80 8.24
CA LEU A 2 -6.30 -8.70 8.64
C LEU A 2 -6.18 -7.91 9.96
N PRO A 3 -5.10 -8.08 10.74
CA PRO A 3 -4.86 -7.25 11.91
C PRO A 3 -4.91 -5.75 11.55
N GLY A 4 -5.64 -4.96 12.34
CA GLY A 4 -5.84 -3.52 12.11
C GLY A 4 -7.01 -3.17 11.17
N GLU A 5 -7.67 -4.15 10.54
CA GLU A 5 -8.91 -3.92 9.79
C GLU A 5 -10.14 -3.87 10.72
N SER A 6 -11.07 -2.96 10.44
CA SER A 6 -12.33 -2.85 11.16
C SER A 6 -13.47 -3.55 10.40
N LEU A 7 -14.11 -4.51 11.07
CA LEU A 7 -15.29 -5.19 10.53
C LEU A 7 -16.44 -4.20 10.28
N ASP A 8 -16.62 -3.22 11.16
CA ASP A 8 -17.65 -2.18 11.04
C ASP A 8 -17.42 -1.30 9.81
N GLN A 9 -16.16 -0.92 9.53
CA GLN A 9 -15.82 -0.16 8.32
C GLN A 9 -16.10 -0.96 7.05
N TYR A 10 -15.75 -2.25 7.05
CA TYR A 10 -16.08 -3.14 5.93
C TYR A 10 -17.61 -3.24 5.73
N HIS A 11 -18.38 -3.42 6.79
CA HIS A 11 -19.84 -3.48 6.70
C HIS A 11 -20.44 -2.15 6.21
N ALA A 12 -19.94 -1.02 6.70
CA ALA A 12 -20.37 0.31 6.25
C ALA A 12 -20.09 0.52 4.75
N LEU A 13 -18.90 0.15 4.27
CA LEU A 13 -18.54 0.21 2.85
C LEU A 13 -19.49 -0.67 2.03
N ARG A 14 -19.70 -1.91 2.46
CA ARG A 14 -20.57 -2.86 1.76
C ARG A 14 -22.01 -2.36 1.69
N GLN A 15 -22.55 -1.84 2.78
CA GLN A 15 -23.90 -1.26 2.81
C GLN A 15 -24.01 -0.05 1.89
N ALA A 16 -23.02 0.84 1.86
CA ALA A 16 -23.00 1.98 0.97
C ALA A 16 -23.01 1.54 -0.51
N ILE A 17 -22.21 0.54 -0.88
CA ILE A 17 -22.18 -0.02 -2.24
C ILE A 17 -23.53 -0.65 -2.60
N PHE A 18 -24.15 -1.40 -1.69
CA PHE A 18 -25.46 -2.02 -1.97
C PHE A 18 -26.57 -0.99 -2.11
N ALA A 19 -26.55 0.06 -1.28
CA ALA A 19 -27.50 1.16 -1.37
C ALA A 19 -27.36 1.92 -2.70
N ASP A 20 -26.13 2.17 -3.15
CA ASP A 20 -25.84 2.85 -4.42
C ASP A 20 -26.22 1.99 -5.64
N LEU A 21 -25.82 0.71 -5.63
CA LEU A 21 -26.12 -0.20 -6.73
C LEU A 21 -27.61 -0.53 -6.82
N ALA A 22 -28.28 -0.68 -5.68
CA ALA A 22 -29.67 -1.11 -5.56
C ALA A 22 -30.00 -2.35 -6.44
N PRO A 23 -29.37 -3.51 -6.17
CA PRO A 23 -29.51 -4.72 -6.98
C PRO A 23 -30.96 -5.21 -7.06
N ARG A 24 -31.42 -5.55 -8.27
CA ARG A 24 -32.82 -5.86 -8.60
C ARG A 24 -33.11 -7.34 -8.81
N SER A 25 -32.07 -8.15 -8.95
CA SER A 25 -32.16 -9.59 -9.20
C SER A 25 -31.13 -10.34 -8.36
N ALA A 26 -31.30 -11.66 -8.20
CA ALA A 26 -30.32 -12.48 -7.49
C ALA A 26 -28.93 -12.43 -8.14
N ILE A 27 -28.87 -12.33 -9.48
CA ILE A 27 -27.61 -12.16 -10.21
C ILE A 27 -26.96 -10.81 -9.88
N GLU A 28 -27.74 -9.72 -9.90
CA GLU A 28 -27.22 -8.40 -9.51
C GLU A 28 -26.74 -8.38 -8.04
N TRP A 29 -27.38 -9.14 -7.14
CA TRP A 29 -26.92 -9.28 -5.76
C TRP A 29 -25.55 -9.96 -5.65
N LEU A 30 -25.32 -11.03 -6.40
CA LEU A 30 -24.01 -11.70 -6.45
C LEU A 30 -22.93 -10.74 -6.99
N LEU A 31 -23.23 -10.04 -8.09
CA LEU A 31 -22.31 -9.06 -8.67
C LEU A 31 -22.03 -7.89 -7.72
N ALA A 32 -23.04 -7.43 -6.98
CA ALA A 32 -22.89 -6.36 -5.99
C ALA A 32 -21.98 -6.79 -4.83
N ILE A 33 -22.11 -8.03 -4.35
CA ILE A 33 -21.21 -8.61 -3.32
C ILE A 33 -19.76 -8.56 -3.83
N ASP A 34 -19.50 -9.03 -5.04
CA ASP A 34 -18.16 -9.03 -5.62
C ASP A 34 -17.61 -7.60 -5.80
N VAL A 35 -18.45 -6.63 -6.17
CA VAL A 35 -18.05 -5.21 -6.24
C VAL A 35 -17.65 -4.67 -4.87
N ALA A 36 -18.38 -5.06 -3.80
CA ALA A 36 -18.04 -4.66 -2.44
C ALA A 36 -16.72 -5.28 -1.96
N GLU A 37 -16.51 -6.57 -2.21
CA GLU A 37 -15.25 -7.27 -1.90
C GLU A 37 -14.07 -6.63 -2.63
N LEU A 38 -14.17 -6.44 -3.95
CA LEU A 38 -13.10 -5.81 -4.74
C LEU A 38 -12.80 -4.38 -4.28
N SER A 39 -13.82 -3.64 -3.83
CA SER A 39 -13.62 -2.28 -3.30
C SER A 39 -12.86 -2.31 -1.97
N TRP A 40 -13.15 -3.28 -1.11
CA TRP A 40 -12.40 -3.50 0.13
C TRP A 40 -10.95 -3.94 -0.16
N GLU A 41 -10.74 -4.86 -1.10
CA GLU A 41 -9.39 -5.28 -1.50
C GLU A 41 -8.55 -4.13 -2.06
N ILE A 42 -9.13 -3.26 -2.88
CA ILE A 42 -8.45 -2.07 -3.39
C ILE A 42 -7.99 -1.15 -2.24
N GLN A 43 -8.84 -0.93 -1.23
CA GLN A 43 -8.47 -0.14 -0.06
C GLN A 43 -7.34 -0.81 0.73
N ARG A 44 -7.47 -2.12 0.99
CA ARG A 44 -6.45 -2.94 1.65
C ARG A 44 -5.10 -2.84 0.93
N TYR A 45 -5.06 -3.03 -0.38
CA TYR A 45 -3.82 -2.97 -1.16
C TYR A 45 -3.16 -1.58 -1.10
N ARG A 46 -3.95 -0.50 -1.08
CA ARG A 46 -3.41 0.87 -0.91
C ARG A 46 -2.76 1.06 0.45
N VAL A 47 -3.41 0.60 1.52
CA VAL A 47 -2.86 0.69 2.88
C VAL A 47 -1.59 -0.16 2.99
N LEU A 48 -1.62 -1.40 2.51
CA LEU A 48 -0.46 -2.30 2.55
C LEU A 48 0.71 -1.75 1.73
N ARG A 49 0.46 -1.19 0.54
CA ARG A 49 1.50 -0.53 -0.27
C ARG A 49 2.17 0.59 0.50
N HIS A 50 1.40 1.41 1.22
CA HIS A 50 1.95 2.49 2.05
C HIS A 50 2.80 1.96 3.22
N LYS A 51 2.35 0.91 3.91
CA LYS A 51 3.13 0.28 4.99
C LYS A 51 4.42 -0.38 4.51
N VAL A 52 4.41 -0.93 3.29
CA VAL A 52 5.62 -1.44 2.66
C VAL A 52 6.59 -0.31 2.34
N LEU A 53 6.10 0.82 1.83
CA LEU A 53 6.93 2.02 1.58
C LEU A 53 7.59 2.52 2.88
N GLU A 54 6.86 2.60 4.00
CA GLU A 54 7.44 2.97 5.31
C GLU A 54 8.60 2.03 5.71
N THR A 55 8.45 0.72 5.47
CA THR A 55 9.47 -0.28 5.77
C THR A 55 10.73 -0.09 4.91
N TYR A 56 10.55 0.15 3.60
CA TYR A 56 11.69 0.40 2.71
C TYR A 56 12.37 1.74 2.98
N ARG A 57 11.64 2.75 3.48
CA ARG A 57 12.24 4.01 3.92
C ARG A 57 13.22 3.78 5.06
N GLN A 58 12.85 2.98 6.07
CA GLN A 58 13.78 2.60 7.13
C GLN A 58 15.01 1.83 6.59
N LYS A 59 14.82 0.89 5.66
CA LYS A 59 15.93 0.15 5.03
C LYS A 59 16.87 1.04 4.21
N ALA A 60 16.35 2.03 3.50
CA ALA A 60 17.17 2.99 2.76
C ALA A 60 18.01 3.85 3.70
N ILE A 61 17.44 4.29 4.82
CA ILE A 61 18.18 5.00 5.87
C ILE A 61 19.28 4.11 6.47
N GLU A 62 18.97 2.86 6.78
CA GLU A 62 19.96 1.88 7.25
C GLU A 62 21.11 1.69 6.24
N ALA A 63 20.79 1.52 4.96
CA ALA A 63 21.80 1.35 3.91
C ALA A 63 22.70 2.59 3.75
N ALA A 64 22.10 3.79 3.80
CA ALA A 64 22.84 5.04 3.74
C ALA A 64 23.74 5.22 4.98
N LEU A 65 23.23 4.95 6.18
CA LEU A 65 24.01 4.97 7.41
C LEU A 65 25.16 3.96 7.37
N ARG A 66 24.91 2.72 6.91
CA ARG A 66 25.95 1.68 6.75
C ARG A 66 27.08 2.16 5.83
N SER A 67 26.77 2.90 4.77
CA SER A 67 27.79 3.45 3.86
C SER A 67 28.69 4.52 4.49
N ILE A 68 28.25 5.11 5.61
CA ILE A 68 29.00 6.13 6.37
C ILE A 68 29.70 5.47 7.57
N ASP A 69 28.94 4.71 8.36
CA ASP A 69 29.36 4.13 9.64
C ASP A 69 30.44 3.06 9.47
N MET A 70 30.40 2.28 8.38
CA MET A 70 31.35 1.17 8.17
C MET A 70 32.70 1.63 7.60
N VAL A 71 32.82 2.87 7.13
CA VAL A 71 34.06 3.37 6.53
C VAL A 71 35.10 3.59 7.62
N GLY A 72 36.20 2.83 7.56
CA GLY A 72 37.32 2.96 8.50
C GLY A 72 37.12 2.23 9.83
N ILE A 73 36.11 1.36 9.95
CA ILE A 73 35.96 0.45 11.08
C ILE A 73 37.15 -0.52 11.11
N ALA A 74 37.75 -0.68 12.29
CA ALA A 74 38.85 -1.61 12.48
C ALA A 74 38.35 -3.06 12.40
N PRO A 75 39.17 -3.99 11.87
CA PRO A 75 38.80 -5.40 11.84
C PRO A 75 38.46 -5.95 13.23
N GLY A 76 37.34 -6.66 13.35
CA GLY A 76 36.82 -7.23 14.59
C GLY A 76 35.82 -6.35 15.35
N PHE A 77 35.42 -5.19 14.79
CA PHE A 77 34.39 -4.29 15.34
C PHE A 77 33.19 -4.09 14.40
N GLU A 78 33.11 -4.88 13.32
CA GLU A 78 32.07 -4.75 12.31
C GLU A 78 30.68 -5.06 12.88
N ASP A 79 30.58 -6.07 13.76
CA ASP A 79 29.32 -6.48 14.38
C ASP A 79 28.75 -5.39 15.30
N GLU A 80 29.61 -4.74 16.09
CA GLU A 80 29.21 -3.61 16.93
C GLU A 80 28.78 -2.41 16.08
N ALA A 81 29.52 -2.09 15.02
CA ALA A 81 29.18 -1.00 14.11
C ALA A 81 27.82 -1.27 13.43
N GLU A 82 27.58 -2.49 12.96
CA GLU A 82 26.30 -2.89 12.37
C GLU A 82 25.15 -2.80 13.38
N TYR A 83 25.37 -3.23 14.62
CA TYR A 83 24.38 -3.07 15.68
C TYR A 83 23.99 -1.60 15.90
N TYR A 84 24.96 -0.69 15.98
CA TYR A 84 24.68 0.75 16.12
C TYR A 84 23.96 1.35 14.91
N THR A 85 24.35 0.96 13.69
CA THR A 85 23.64 1.38 12.46
C THR A 85 22.17 0.96 12.47
N LEU A 86 21.88 -0.28 12.89
CA LEU A 86 20.50 -0.78 13.01
C LEU A 86 19.70 -0.02 14.06
N GLN A 87 20.30 0.27 15.21
CA GLN A 87 19.66 1.08 16.27
C GLN A 87 19.37 2.50 15.78
N ASN A 88 20.30 3.13 15.06
CA ASN A 88 20.11 4.46 14.50
C ASN A 88 18.96 4.49 13.49
N ALA A 89 18.93 3.53 12.55
CA ALA A 89 17.83 3.43 11.58
C ALA A 89 16.47 3.17 12.25
N HIS A 90 16.45 2.40 13.34
CA HIS A 90 15.24 2.20 14.14
C HIS A 90 14.82 3.50 14.86
N SER A 91 15.75 4.17 15.54
CA SER A 91 15.50 5.45 16.22
C SER A 91 15.01 6.53 15.26
N TRP A 92 15.57 6.60 14.05
CA TRP A 92 15.10 7.48 12.98
C TRP A 92 13.59 7.29 12.69
N ARG A 93 13.06 6.08 12.83
CA ARG A 93 11.65 5.80 12.57
C ARG A 93 10.72 6.20 13.74
N ILE A 94 11.19 6.10 14.97
CA ILE A 94 10.32 6.22 16.17
C ILE A 94 10.54 7.49 16.99
N ASP A 95 11.65 8.20 16.77
CA ASP A 95 12.03 9.42 17.48
C ASP A 95 12.29 10.55 16.47
N ALA A 96 11.50 11.62 16.58
CA ALA A 96 11.57 12.78 15.69
C ALA A 96 12.87 13.60 15.85
N ALA A 97 13.44 13.64 17.06
CA ALA A 97 14.72 14.32 17.29
C ALA A 97 15.85 13.53 16.61
N ALA A 98 15.90 12.21 16.83
CA ALA A 98 16.84 11.33 16.16
C ALA A 98 16.68 11.37 14.62
N ALA A 99 15.44 11.41 14.12
CA ALA A 99 15.16 11.53 12.69
C ALA A 99 15.79 12.80 12.10
N THR A 100 15.64 13.94 12.78
CA THR A 100 16.19 15.23 12.34
C THR A 100 17.72 15.22 12.34
N GLU A 101 18.33 14.67 13.38
CA GLU A 101 19.79 14.53 13.48
C GLU A 101 20.35 13.62 12.38
N ILE A 102 19.73 12.45 12.19
CA ILE A 102 20.15 11.48 11.19
C ILE A 102 19.95 12.02 9.77
N ASP A 103 18.82 12.67 9.48
CA ASP A 103 18.59 13.29 8.17
C ASP A 103 19.64 14.38 7.88
N THR A 104 20.00 15.19 8.88
CA THR A 104 21.06 16.21 8.75
C THR A 104 22.42 15.57 8.51
N ARG A 105 22.74 14.50 9.26
CA ARG A 105 23.97 13.73 9.09
C ARG A 105 24.05 13.15 7.68
N LEU A 106 23.00 12.48 7.22
CA LEU A 106 22.92 11.89 5.87
C LEU A 106 23.11 12.95 4.79
N ALA A 107 22.46 14.10 4.91
CA ALA A 107 22.60 15.21 3.96
C ALA A 107 24.04 15.73 3.87
N ASN A 108 24.77 15.82 5.00
CA ASN A 108 26.17 16.23 5.01
C ASN A 108 27.10 15.26 4.25
N TYR A 109 26.68 14.01 4.06
CA TYR A 109 27.39 13.00 3.26
C TYR A 109 26.79 12.83 1.85
N GLY A 110 25.90 13.72 1.42
CA GLY A 110 25.30 13.71 0.08
C GLY A 110 24.05 12.83 -0.06
N PHE A 111 23.57 12.22 1.03
CA PHE A 111 22.31 11.48 1.05
C PHE A 111 21.15 12.42 1.40
N ASP A 112 20.79 13.28 0.46
CA ASP A 112 19.61 14.14 0.59
C ASP A 112 18.30 13.32 0.49
N GLN A 113 17.16 13.98 0.71
CA GLN A 113 15.85 13.31 0.64
C GLN A 113 15.56 12.71 -0.75
N HIS A 114 16.10 13.26 -1.84
CA HIS A 114 15.90 12.71 -3.19
C HIS A 114 16.71 11.44 -3.39
N ALA A 115 17.96 11.40 -2.93
CA ALA A 115 18.81 10.21 -2.94
C ALA A 115 18.16 9.08 -2.12
N ILE A 116 17.71 9.37 -0.90
CA ILE A 116 17.01 8.39 -0.05
C ILE A 116 15.72 7.91 -0.73
N ASN A 117 14.89 8.80 -1.26
CA ASN A 117 13.66 8.39 -1.95
C ASN A 117 13.97 7.50 -3.17
N THR A 118 15.02 7.82 -3.94
CA THR A 118 15.45 6.99 -5.08
C THR A 118 15.83 5.59 -4.62
N GLU A 119 16.63 5.48 -3.55
CA GLU A 119 17.02 4.21 -2.96
C GLU A 119 15.79 3.41 -2.50
N VAL A 120 14.81 4.07 -1.87
CA VAL A 120 13.53 3.43 -1.51
C VAL A 120 12.84 2.85 -2.73
N TYR A 121 12.74 3.58 -3.84
CA TYR A 121 12.12 3.08 -5.07
C TYR A 121 12.88 1.92 -5.69
N VAL A 122 14.22 1.96 -5.67
CA VAL A 122 15.06 0.87 -6.18
C VAL A 122 14.84 -0.39 -5.36
N GLN A 123 14.91 -0.29 -4.03
CA GLN A 123 14.71 -1.43 -3.13
C GLN A 123 13.28 -1.98 -3.16
N ALA A 124 12.27 -1.10 -3.27
CA ALA A 124 10.85 -1.48 -3.23
C ALA A 124 10.26 -1.87 -4.58
N ARG A 125 11.05 -1.81 -5.67
CA ARG A 125 10.56 -1.95 -7.06
C ARG A 125 9.66 -3.15 -7.27
N GLU A 126 10.10 -4.34 -6.86
CA GLU A 126 9.35 -5.59 -7.07
C GLU A 126 8.01 -5.57 -6.31
N MET A 127 8.01 -5.06 -5.08
CA MET A 127 6.80 -4.94 -4.28
C MET A 127 5.82 -3.93 -4.88
N PHE A 128 6.30 -2.83 -5.47
CA PHE A 128 5.44 -1.87 -6.15
C PHE A 128 4.83 -2.46 -7.42
N VAL A 129 5.60 -3.17 -8.23
CA VAL A 129 5.07 -3.88 -9.40
C VAL A 129 3.98 -4.87 -8.98
N LEU A 130 4.18 -5.62 -7.89
CA LEU A 130 3.18 -6.54 -7.34
C LEU A 130 1.89 -5.79 -6.95
N PHE A 131 1.98 -4.74 -6.13
CA PHE A 131 0.79 -3.98 -5.69
C PHE A 131 0.07 -3.29 -6.84
N GLU A 132 0.80 -2.77 -7.82
CA GLU A 132 0.20 -2.20 -9.03
C GLU A 132 -0.56 -3.27 -9.84
N GLY A 133 0.02 -4.47 -9.99
CA GLY A 133 -0.67 -5.60 -10.61
C GLY A 133 -1.96 -5.98 -9.89
N LEU A 134 -1.92 -6.11 -8.56
CA LEU A 134 -3.08 -6.42 -7.73
C LEU A 134 -4.17 -5.34 -7.82
N LEU A 135 -3.77 -4.07 -7.71
CA LEU A 135 -4.69 -2.92 -7.80
C LEU A 135 -5.36 -2.84 -9.17
N ASN A 136 -4.58 -2.98 -10.24
CA ASN A 136 -5.10 -2.94 -11.60
C ASN A 136 -6.07 -4.10 -11.84
N ALA A 137 -5.70 -5.33 -11.45
CA ALA A 137 -6.56 -6.49 -11.60
C ALA A 137 -7.90 -6.31 -10.86
N ALA A 138 -7.87 -5.84 -9.61
CA ALA A 138 -9.08 -5.61 -8.83
C ALA A 138 -9.95 -4.49 -9.42
N GLN A 139 -9.33 -3.38 -9.85
CA GLN A 139 -10.04 -2.27 -10.48
C GLN A 139 -10.68 -2.67 -11.81
N THR A 140 -9.95 -3.39 -12.66
CA THR A 140 -10.48 -3.88 -13.94
C THR A 140 -11.66 -4.80 -13.73
N LYS A 141 -11.57 -5.78 -12.81
CA LYS A 141 -12.69 -6.66 -12.48
C LYS A 141 -13.90 -5.87 -11.99
N ARG A 142 -13.69 -4.92 -11.07
CA ARG A 142 -14.79 -4.09 -10.55
C ARG A 142 -15.50 -3.31 -11.66
N ILE A 143 -14.75 -2.72 -12.59
CA ILE A 143 -15.32 -2.02 -13.74
C ILE A 143 -16.14 -2.97 -14.63
N LEU A 144 -15.68 -4.19 -14.85
CA LEU A 144 -16.42 -5.18 -15.63
C LEU A 144 -17.74 -5.57 -14.97
N LEU A 145 -17.75 -5.83 -13.66
CA LEU A 145 -18.97 -6.18 -12.92
C LEU A 145 -19.99 -5.03 -12.94
N LEU A 146 -19.54 -3.79 -12.76
CA LEU A 146 -20.41 -2.61 -12.85
C LEU A 146 -21.03 -2.46 -14.24
N ARG A 147 -20.25 -2.74 -15.30
CA ARG A 147 -20.75 -2.75 -16.68
C ARG A 147 -21.78 -3.86 -16.89
N GLU A 148 -21.54 -5.04 -16.33
CA GLU A 148 -22.45 -6.18 -16.43
C GLU A 148 -23.80 -5.90 -15.77
N ILE A 149 -23.81 -5.36 -14.54
CA ILE A 149 -25.04 -4.91 -13.86
C ILE A 149 -25.81 -3.92 -14.75
N ARG A 150 -25.11 -2.94 -15.34
CA ARG A 150 -25.74 -1.97 -16.25
C ARG A 150 -26.33 -2.64 -17.49
N ASN A 151 -25.64 -3.60 -18.08
CA ASN A 151 -26.09 -4.30 -19.28
C ASN A 151 -27.34 -5.15 -19.01
N GLN A 152 -27.39 -5.85 -17.88
CA GLN A 152 -28.56 -6.62 -17.45
C GLN A 152 -29.80 -5.74 -17.32
N ARG A 153 -29.65 -4.56 -16.72
CA ARG A 153 -30.75 -3.58 -16.59
C ARG A 153 -31.27 -3.07 -17.93
N LEU A 154 -30.37 -2.86 -18.90
CA LEU A 154 -30.77 -2.44 -20.24
C LEU A 154 -31.52 -3.56 -20.98
N ALA A 155 -31.05 -4.80 -20.84
CA ALA A 155 -31.72 -5.97 -21.42
C ALA A 155 -33.12 -6.19 -20.82
N ASP A 156 -33.25 -6.10 -19.49
CA ASP A 156 -34.53 -6.22 -18.78
C ASP A 156 -35.51 -5.10 -19.17
N GLY A 157 -35.00 -3.88 -19.35
CA GLY A 157 -35.79 -2.73 -19.81
C GLY A 157 -36.26 -2.86 -21.26
N ALA A 158 -35.47 -3.48 -22.13
CA ALA A 158 -35.85 -3.74 -23.52
C ALA A 158 -36.89 -4.86 -23.66
N MET A 159 -36.92 -5.82 -22.71
CA MET A 159 -37.88 -6.94 -22.74
C MET A 159 -39.26 -6.63 -22.12
N ARG A 160 -39.44 -5.51 -21.41
CA ARG A 160 -40.75 -5.07 -20.90
C ARG A 160 -41.33 -3.96 -21.78
N PRO A 161 -42.24 -4.25 -22.74
CA PRO A 161 -42.92 -3.18 -23.47
C PRO A 161 -43.78 -2.37 -22.48
N ARG A 162 -43.79 -1.04 -22.67
CA ARG A 162 -44.63 -0.10 -21.90
C ARG A 162 -46.10 -0.50 -22.09
N GLN A 163 -46.74 -0.99 -21.02
CA GLN A 163 -48.19 -1.10 -20.92
C GLN A 163 -48.77 0.24 -20.50
#